data_AF-A0A2N3CP14-F1
#
_entry.id   AF-A0A2N3CP14-F1
#
_cell.length_a   1.000
_cell.length_b   1.000
_cell.length_c   1.000
_cell.angle_alpha   90.00
_cell.angle_beta   90.00
_cell.angle_gamma   90.00
#
_symmetry.space_group_name_H-M   'P 1'
#
loop_
_entity.id
_entity.type
_entity.pdbx_description
1 polymer ?
#
loop_
_entity_poly.entity_id
_entity_poly.type
_entity_poly.pdbx_seq_one_letter_code
_entity_poly.pdbx_strand_id
1 'polypeptide(L)' 'SILAAIGGVIEEHLVAIGFIAAPGAGLKADPRASGTVAPRGAVCERCGSFEMRMIEGCMTCADCGHSRCA' A
#
# COMPACT_ATOMS: atom_id res chain seq x y z
N SER A 1 -30.48 3.17 17.97
CA SER A 1 -30.28 3.67 16.59
C SER A 1 -30.06 2.48 15.68
N ILE A 2 -30.65 2.46 14.48
CA ILE A 2 -30.49 1.34 13.52
C ILE A 2 -29.04 1.15 13.10
N LEU A 3 -28.27 2.25 13.01
CA LEU A 3 -26.83 2.24 12.71
C LEU A 3 -26.02 1.49 13.78
N ALA A 4 -26.40 1.63 15.06
CA ALA A 4 -25.73 0.95 16.17
C ALA A 4 -26.00 -0.57 16.17
N ALA A 5 -27.21 -0.98 15.74
CA ALA A 5 -27.55 -2.39 15.60
C ALA A 5 -26.79 -3.05 14.45
N ILE A 6 -26.61 -2.34 13.33
CA ILE A 6 -25.81 -2.82 12.19
C ILE A 6 -24.32 -2.96 12.59
N GLY A 7 -23.78 -1.99 13.33
CA GLY A 7 -22.40 -2.03 13.82
C GLY A 7 -22.12 -3.28 14.67
N GLY A 8 -22.98 -3.56 15.65
CA GLY A 8 -22.81 -4.73 16.53
C GLY A 8 -22.83 -6.07 15.79
N VAL A 9 -23.71 -6.23 14.81
CA VAL A 9 -23.79 -7.47 14.00
C VAL A 9 -22.52 -7.66 13.15
N ILE A 10 -21.96 -6.58 12.61
CA ILE A 10 -20.71 -6.65 11.83
C ILE A 10 -19.54 -7.05 12.74
N GLU A 11 -19.42 -6.45 13.92
CA GLU A 11 -18.33 -6.79 14.85
C GLU A 11 -18.40 -8.25 15.30
N GLU A 12 -19.58 -8.76 15.62
CA GLU A 12 -19.78 -10.18 15.96
C GLU A 12 -19.40 -11.11 14.80
N HIS A 13 -19.78 -10.74 13.58
CA HIS A 13 -19.38 -11.47 12.37
C HIS A 13 -17.86 -11.47 12.16
N LEU A 14 -17.20 -10.31 12.32
CA LEU A 14 -15.75 -10.17 12.16
C LEU A 14 -14.96 -10.95 13.22
N VAL A 15 -15.48 -11.08 14.44
CA VAL A 15 -14.90 -11.95 15.47
C VAL A 15 -15.09 -13.42 15.10
N ALA A 16 -16.29 -13.82 14.67
CA ALA A 16 -16.63 -15.20 14.34
C ALA A 16 -15.77 -15.78 13.19
N ILE A 17 -15.47 -14.96 12.18
CA ILE A 17 -14.57 -15.36 11.07
C ILE A 17 -13.08 -15.16 11.40
N GLY A 18 -12.76 -14.68 12.60
CA GLY A 18 -11.39 -14.52 13.10
C GLY A 18 -10.66 -13.25 12.64
N PHE A 19 -11.33 -12.31 11.98
CA PHE A 19 -10.75 -11.08 11.40
C PHE A 19 -10.27 -10.09 12.46
N ILE A 20 -11.02 -9.96 13.57
CA ILE A 20 -10.67 -9.16 14.75
C ILE A 20 -10.68 -10.02 16.03
N ALA A 21 -10.00 -9.59 17.08
CA ALA A 21 -9.79 -10.41 18.28
C ALA A 21 -10.96 -10.38 19.26
N ALA A 22 -11.65 -9.24 19.30
CA ALA A 22 -12.81 -8.96 20.11
C ALA A 22 -13.55 -7.75 19.50
N PRO A 23 -14.81 -7.47 19.90
CA PRO A 23 -15.47 -6.22 19.55
C PRO A 23 -14.62 -5.01 19.96
N GLY A 24 -14.54 -3.99 19.10
CA GLY A 24 -13.66 -2.84 19.27
C GLY A 24 -12.16 -3.11 19.08
N ALA A 25 -11.72 -4.36 18.84
CA ALA A 25 -10.34 -4.64 18.47
C ALA A 25 -10.12 -4.35 16.98
N GLY A 26 -9.04 -3.66 16.65
CA GLY A 26 -8.63 -3.44 15.26
C GLY A 26 -8.28 -4.74 14.51
N LEU A 27 -8.02 -4.64 13.20
CA LEU A 27 -7.61 -5.79 12.38
C LEU A 27 -6.36 -6.46 12.95
N LYS A 28 -6.41 -7.79 13.09
CA LYS A 28 -5.26 -8.58 13.57
C LYS A 28 -4.06 -8.52 12.62
N ALA A 29 -4.32 -8.55 11.31
CA ALA A 29 -3.34 -8.39 10.25
C ALA A 29 -4.04 -8.14 8.92
N ASP A 30 -3.53 -7.23 8.09
CA ASP A 30 -3.97 -7.09 6.70
C ASP A 30 -3.41 -8.26 5.87
N PRO A 31 -4.26 -9.14 5.30
CA PRO A 31 -3.77 -10.24 4.45
C PRO A 31 -3.04 -9.74 3.19
N ARG A 32 -3.16 -8.45 2.86
CA ARG A 32 -2.44 -7.77 1.77
C ARG A 32 -1.07 -7.20 2.17
N ALA A 33 -0.74 -7.14 3.46
CA ALA A 33 0.51 -6.56 3.92
C ALA A 33 1.70 -7.53 3.82
N SER A 34 1.47 -8.83 3.57
CA SER A 34 2.53 -9.81 3.37
C SER A 34 2.99 -9.89 1.90
N GLY A 35 3.28 -8.72 1.32
CA GLY A 35 4.13 -8.64 0.15
C GLY A 35 5.46 -8.08 0.62
N THR A 36 6.52 -8.89 0.61
CA THR A 36 7.88 -8.33 0.58
C THR A 36 7.96 -7.53 -0.71
N VAL A 37 7.68 -6.22 -0.62
CA VAL A 37 7.94 -5.31 -1.72
C VAL A 37 9.46 -5.32 -1.84
N ALA A 38 9.98 -6.16 -2.75
CA ALA A 38 11.34 -6.01 -3.22
C ALA A 38 11.53 -4.53 -3.53
N PRO A 39 12.61 -3.87 -3.05
CA PRO A 39 12.79 -2.45 -3.25
C PRO A 39 12.67 -2.20 -4.76
N ARG A 40 11.56 -1.57 -5.14
CA ARG A 40 11.32 -1.25 -6.54
C ARG A 40 12.37 -0.21 -6.89
N GLY A 41 12.98 -0.33 -8.07
CA GLY A 41 13.95 0.65 -8.56
C GLY A 41 13.40 2.07 -8.48
N ALA A 42 14.27 3.07 -8.63
CA ALA A 42 13.85 4.46 -8.56
C ALA A 42 12.68 4.73 -9.53
N VAL A 43 11.60 5.32 -9.01
CA VAL A 43 10.42 5.64 -9.80
C VAL A 43 10.58 7.00 -10.45
N CYS A 44 10.27 7.10 -11.73
CA CYS A 44 10.20 8.36 -12.44
C CYS A 44 9.00 9.18 -11.93
N GLU A 45 9.26 10.33 -11.32
CA GLU A 45 8.23 11.24 -10.79
C GLU A 45 7.33 11.86 -11.88
N ARG A 46 7.77 11.79 -13.15
CA ARG A 46 7.05 12.33 -14.31
C ARG A 46 6.03 11.35 -14.90
N CYS A 47 6.37 10.06 -14.96
CA CYS A 47 5.57 9.06 -15.71
C CYS A 47 5.30 7.75 -14.96
N GLY A 48 5.89 7.55 -13.77
CA GLY A 48 5.70 6.36 -12.96
C GLY A 48 6.49 5.12 -13.40
N SER A 49 7.31 5.22 -14.45
CA SER A 49 8.21 4.13 -14.85
C SER A 49 9.27 3.84 -13.80
N PHE A 50 9.76 2.60 -13.79
CA PHE A 50 10.87 2.13 -12.96
C PHE A 50 12.21 2.11 -13.72
N GLU A 51 12.24 2.53 -14.99
CA GLU A 51 13.44 2.57 -15.86
C GLU A 51 14.28 3.85 -15.64
N MET A 52 14.46 4.25 -14.37
CA MET A 52 15.34 5.34 -14.00
C MET A 52 16.79 4.85 -13.90
N ARG A 53 17.68 5.49 -14.65
CA ARG A 53 19.12 5.17 -14.71
C ARG A 53 19.97 6.41 -14.45
N MET A 54 21.09 6.23 -13.76
CA MET A 54 22.03 7.33 -13.53
C MET A 54 22.93 7.50 -14.75
N ILE A 55 22.88 8.69 -15.37
CA ILE A 55 23.70 9.05 -16.54
C ILE A 55 24.33 10.40 -16.23
N GLU A 56 25.66 10.48 -16.32
CA GLU A 56 26.42 11.74 -16.17
C GLU A 56 26.11 12.53 -14.89
N GLY A 57 25.73 11.82 -13.80
CA GLY A 57 25.40 12.43 -12.51
C GLY A 57 23.92 12.82 -12.34
N CYS A 58 23.08 12.60 -13.35
CA CYS A 58 21.64 12.85 -13.28
C CYS A 58 20.84 11.55 -13.37
N MET A 59 19.75 11.46 -12.61
CA MET A 59 18.79 10.37 -12.69
C MET A 59 17.90 10.59 -13.91
N THR A 60 17.99 9.74 -14.93
CA THR A 60 17.31 9.89 -16.22
C THR A 60 16.38 8.70 -16.50
N CYS A 61 15.12 8.98 -16.85
CA CYS A 61 14.12 7.99 -17.26
C CYS A 61 14.33 7.55 -18.71
N ALA A 62 14.42 6.24 -18.98
CA ALA A 62 14.53 5.73 -20.34
C ALA A 62 13.22 5.83 -21.15
N ASP A 63 12.06 5.83 -20.49
CA ASP A 63 10.75 5.84 -21.17
C ASP A 63 10.28 7.24 -21.59
N CYS A 64 10.47 8.25 -20.73
CA CYS A 64 9.93 9.59 -20.97
C CYS A 64 11.01 10.68 -21.08
N GLY A 65 12.28 10.34 -20.91
CA GLY A 65 13.40 11.27 -20.99
C GLY A 65 13.53 12.26 -19.84
N HIS A 66 12.72 12.13 -18.78
CA HIS A 66 12.82 13.01 -17.60
C HIS A 66 14.15 12.81 -16.86
N SER A 67 14.88 13.90 -16.64
CA SER A 67 16.13 13.90 -15.87
C SER A 67 16.01 14.75 -14.59
N ARG A 68 16.60 14.25 -13.49
CA ARG A 68 16.74 14.94 -12.20
C ARG A 68 18.20 14.90 -11.77
N CYS A 69 18.87 16.04 -11.80
CA CYS A 69 20.24 16.24 -11.30
C CYS A 69 20.18 16.74 -9.84
N ALA A 70 21.18 16.39 -9.03
CA ALA A 70 21.35 16.90 -7.67
C ALA A 70 22.10 18.24 -7.67
#